data_AF-A0A1G1R5K0-F1
#
_entry.id   AF-A0A1G1R5K0-F1
#
_cell.length_a   1.000
_cell.length_b   1.000
_cell.length_c   1.000
_cell.angle_alpha   90.00
_cell.angle_beta   90.00
_cell.angle_gamma   90.00
#
_symmetry.space_group_name_H-M   'P 1'
#
loop_
_entity.id
_entity.type
_entity.pdbx_description
1 polymer ?
#
loop_
_entity_poly.entity_id
_entity_poly.type
_entity_poly.pdbx_seq_one_letter_code
_entity_poly.pdbx_strand_id
1 'polypeptide(L)'
;INRTQPTVTVLVDKLELLGYVTRYKTEEDRRVTVIRLTDKGRELEPIFHKVSKQLNEVLYGDLMEDQKKQLEFLLEHLLNRF
;
A
#
# COMPACT_ATOMS: atom_id res chain seq x y z
N ILE A 1 -7.08 -1.85 -1.90
CA ILE A 1 -6.12 -2.03 -3.04
C ILE A 1 -6.93 -2.45 -4.25
N ASN A 2 -6.91 -1.67 -5.34
CA ASN A 2 -7.72 -1.93 -6.54
C ASN A 2 -7.06 -3.02 -7.40
N ARG A 3 -7.08 -4.26 -6.91
CA ARG A 3 -6.46 -5.44 -7.52
C ARG A 3 -7.43 -6.62 -7.41
N THR A 4 -7.43 -7.49 -8.41
CA THR A 4 -8.26 -8.70 -8.37
C THR A 4 -7.75 -9.66 -7.29
N GLN A 5 -8.65 -10.45 -6.72
CA GLN A 5 -8.32 -11.43 -5.69
C GLN A 5 -7.16 -12.37 -6.08
N PRO A 6 -7.09 -12.93 -7.31
CA PRO A 6 -5.96 -13.75 -7.71
C PRO A 6 -4.62 -13.01 -7.70
N THR A 7 -4.61 -11.72 -8.10
CA THR A 7 -3.39 -10.90 -8.07
C THR A 7 -2.92 -10.64 -6.65
N VAL A 8 -3.83 -10.42 -5.70
CA VAL A 8 -3.48 -10.22 -4.29
C VAL A 8 -2.83 -11.48 -3.72
N THR A 9 -3.39 -12.67 -3.98
CA THR A 9 -2.82 -13.93 -3.50
C THR A 9 -1.39 -14.14 -3.99
N VAL A 10 -1.14 -13.96 -5.29
CA VAL A 10 0.20 -14.10 -5.88
C VAL A 10 1.20 -13.12 -5.28
N LEU A 11 0.79 -11.88 -4.99
CA LEU A 11 1.65 -10.90 -4.35
C LEU A 11 1.99 -11.31 -2.91
N VAL A 12 1.00 -11.77 -2.14
CA VAL A 12 1.23 -12.24 -0.78
C VAL A 12 2.13 -13.48 -0.77
N ASP A 13 1.96 -14.42 -1.70
CA ASP A 13 2.83 -15.61 -1.82
C ASP A 13 4.29 -15.19 -2.03
N LYS A 14 4.54 -14.20 -2.90
CA LYS A 14 5.89 -13.67 -3.13
C LYS A 14 6.47 -12.99 -1.88
N LEU A 15 5.67 -12.18 -1.20
CA LEU A 15 6.11 -11.49 0.02
C LEU A 15 6.40 -12.48 1.16
N GLU A 16 5.64 -13.57 1.26
CA GLU A 16 5.84 -14.63 2.22
C GLU A 16 7.13 -15.42 1.90
N LEU A 17 7.34 -15.80 0.64
CA LEU A 17 8.58 -16.45 0.17
C LEU A 17 9.83 -15.62 0.48
N LEU A 18 9.73 -14.29 0.35
CA LEU A 18 10.82 -13.35 0.66
C LEU A 18 10.97 -13.07 2.16
N GLY A 19 10.07 -13.59 3.00
CA GLY A 19 10.10 -13.45 4.46
C GLY A 19 9.63 -12.10 4.98
N TYR A 20 8.90 -11.31 4.18
CA TYR A 20 8.37 -10.00 4.59
C TYR A 20 7.01 -10.09 5.28
N VAL A 21 6.25 -11.15 5.03
CA VAL A 21 4.96 -11.41 5.68
C VAL A 21 4.84 -12.87 6.11
N THR A 22 3.93 -13.14 7.05
CA THR A 22 3.48 -14.49 7.39
C THR A 22 1.96 -14.61 7.35
N ARG A 23 1.48 -15.83 7.07
CA ARG A 23 0.06 -16.22 7.21
C ARG A 23 -0.18 -16.97 8.51
N TYR A 24 -1.30 -16.66 9.16
CA TYR A 24 -1.85 -17.49 10.22
C TYR A 24 -3.37 -17.62 10.09
N LYS A 25 -3.88 -18.75 10.60
CA LYS A 25 -5.32 -18.98 10.77
C LYS A 25 -5.74 -18.43 12.12
N THR A 26 -6.89 -17.80 12.19
CA THR A 26 -7.47 -17.41 13.48
C THR A 26 -8.07 -18.64 14.15
N GLU A 27 -8.05 -18.64 15.48
CA GLU A 27 -8.68 -19.69 16.31
C GLU A 27 -10.20 -19.61 16.17
N GLU A 28 -10.75 -18.39 16.01
CA GLU A 28 -12.19 -18.11 15.94
C GLU A 28 -12.83 -18.54 14.62
N ASP A 29 -12.11 -18.47 13.49
CA ASP A 29 -12.59 -18.97 12.19
C ASP A 29 -11.42 -19.39 11.29
N ARG A 30 -11.21 -20.70 11.16
CA ARG A 30 -10.11 -21.28 10.35
C ARG A 30 -10.24 -20.99 8.85
N ARG A 31 -11.39 -20.47 8.39
CA ARG A 31 -11.57 -20.00 7.00
C ARG A 31 -10.91 -18.64 6.78
N VAL A 32 -10.73 -17.85 7.83
CA VAL A 32 -10.04 -16.57 7.79
C VAL A 32 -8.53 -16.81 7.81
N THR A 33 -7.81 -16.12 6.92
CA THR A 33 -6.35 -16.11 6.89
C THR A 33 -5.90 -14.68 7.10
N VAL A 34 -5.09 -14.46 8.13
CA VAL A 34 -4.55 -13.15 8.45
C VAL A 34 -3.12 -13.07 7.96
N ILE A 35 -2.78 -11.95 7.31
CA ILE A 35 -1.44 -11.64 6.84
C ILE A 35 -0.83 -10.63 7.81
N ARG A 36 0.39 -10.88 8.29
CA ARG A 36 1.12 -9.95 9.17
C ARG A 36 2.53 -9.72 8.68
N LEU A 37 3.03 -8.49 8.83
CA LEU A 37 4.44 -8.17 8.57
C LEU A 37 5.34 -8.89 9.57
N THR A 38 6.45 -9.43 9.07
CA THR A 38 7.58 -9.86 9.91
C THR A 38 8.38 -8.66 10.39
N ASP A 39 9.37 -8.86 11.26
CA ASP A 39 10.33 -7.80 11.61
C ASP A 39 11.09 -7.32 10.37
N LYS A 40 11.56 -8.26 9.54
CA LYS A 40 12.16 -7.97 8.22
C LYS A 40 11.21 -7.16 7.31
N GLY A 41 9.91 -7.45 7.36
CA GLY A 41 8.89 -6.67 6.64
C GLY A 41 8.75 -5.24 7.17
N ARG A 42 8.80 -5.05 8.49
CA ARG A 42 8.77 -3.73 9.14
C ARG A 42 10.00 -2.89 8.82
N GLU A 43 11.16 -3.51 8.68
CA GLU A 43 12.41 -2.83 8.29
C GLU A 43 12.33 -2.15 6.90
N LEU A 44 11.37 -2.52 6.05
CA LEU A 44 11.13 -1.85 4.78
C LEU A 44 10.34 -0.55 4.92
N GLU A 45 9.61 -0.33 6.02
CA GLU A 45 8.75 0.84 6.22
C GLU A 45 9.50 2.18 6.06
N PRO A 46 10.72 2.37 6.60
CA PRO A 46 11.48 3.60 6.39
C PRO A 46 11.87 3.82 4.93
N ILE A 47 12.15 2.74 4.20
CA ILE A 47 12.49 2.80 2.77
C ILE A 47 11.27 3.23 1.96
N PHE A 48 10.10 2.64 2.23
CA PHE A 48 8.85 3.05 1.60
C PHE A 48 8.52 4.52 1.91
N HIS A 49 8.65 4.95 3.16
CA HIS A 49 8.43 6.34 3.53
C HIS A 49 9.37 7.30 2.78
N LYS A 50 10.66 6.95 2.66
CA LYS A 50 11.63 7.76 1.93
C LYS A 50 11.25 7.88 0.45
N VAL A 51 10.93 6.77 -0.21
CA VAL A 51 10.56 6.77 -1.64
C VAL A 51 9.26 7.54 -1.85
N SER A 52 8.24 7.32 -1.02
CA SER A 52 6.97 8.05 -1.10
C SER A 52 7.16 9.56 -0.90
N LYS A 53 8.01 9.96 0.06
CA LYS A 53 8.33 11.36 0.28
C LYS A 53 9.03 11.99 -0.93
N GLN A 54 10.03 11.32 -1.48
CA GLN A 54 10.73 11.80 -2.69
C GLN A 54 9.78 11.93 -3.88
N LEU A 55 8.88 10.95 -4.08
CA LEU A 55 7.90 11.03 -5.15
C LEU A 55 6.92 12.20 -4.94
N ASN A 56 6.45 12.40 -3.71
CA ASN A 56 5.59 13.52 -3.39
C ASN A 56 6.29 14.87 -3.58
N GLU A 57 7.57 14.98 -3.22
CA GLU A 57 8.37 16.18 -3.48
C GLU A 57 8.51 16.45 -4.97
N VAL A 58 8.73 15.43 -5.81
CA VAL A 58 8.81 15.62 -7.27
C VAL A 58 7.47 16.01 -7.88
N LEU A 59 6.37 15.43 -7.40
CA LEU A 59 5.03 15.67 -7.97
C LEU A 59 4.37 16.95 -7.46
N TYR A 60 4.60 17.31 -6.20
CA TYR A 60 3.92 18.42 -5.52
C TYR A 60 4.87 19.52 -5.05
N GLY A 61 6.19 19.37 -5.20
CA GLY A 61 7.18 20.28 -4.60
C GLY A 61 7.11 21.71 -5.09
N ASP A 62 6.71 21.92 -6.34
CA ASP A 62 6.57 23.24 -6.95
C ASP A 62 5.15 23.82 -6.80
N LEU A 63 4.22 23.08 -6.20
CA LEU A 63 2.84 23.49 -6.04
C LEU A 63 2.64 24.25 -4.71
N MET A 64 1.91 25.35 -4.78
CA MET A 64 1.36 26.02 -3.59
C MET A 64 0.23 25.18 -2.98
N GLU A 65 -0.06 25.38 -1.69
CA GLU A 65 -1.04 24.56 -0.95
C GLU A 65 -2.46 24.59 -1.55
N ASP A 66 -2.87 25.71 -2.14
CA ASP A 66 -4.12 25.83 -2.87
C ASP A 66 -4.14 25.00 -4.16
N GLN A 67 -3.02 24.97 -4.89
CA GLN A 67 -2.84 24.16 -6.09
C GLN A 67 -2.83 22.66 -5.78
N LYS A 68 -2.21 22.25 -4.66
CA LYS A 68 -2.25 20.85 -4.19
C LYS A 68 -3.67 20.40 -3.88
N LYS A 69 -4.42 21.21 -3.13
CA LYS A 69 -5.83 20.93 -2.80
C LYS A 69 -6.70 20.84 -4.06
N GLN A 70 -6.47 21.72 -5.03
CA GLN A 70 -7.20 21.68 -6.29
C GLN A 70 -6.89 20.41 -7.09
N LEU A 71 -5.63 19.98 -7.12
CA LEU A 71 -5.22 18.74 -7.77
C LEU A 71 -5.85 17.52 -7.08
N GLU A 72 -5.80 17.44 -5.75
CA GLU A 72 -6.44 16.37 -4.97
C GLU A 72 -7.95 16.30 -5.25
N PHE A 73 -8.64 17.44 -5.22
CA PHE A 73 -10.06 17.51 -5.53
C PHE A 73 -10.39 16.98 -6.93
N LEU A 74 -9.61 17.35 -7.94
CA LEU A 74 -9.82 16.88 -9.31
C LEU A 74 -9.52 15.38 -9.47
N LEU A 75 -8.48 14.87 -8.83
CA LEU A 75 -8.15 13.44 -8.83
C LEU A 75 -9.22 12.61 -8.14
N GLU A 76 -9.73 13.04 -6.99
CA GLU A 76 -10.86 12.39 -6.31
C GLU A 76 -12.11 12.39 -7.19
N HIS A 77 -12.42 13.50 -7.85
CA HIS A 77 -13.57 13.61 -8.74
C HIS A 77 -13.48 12.65 -9.94
N LEU A 78 -12.28 12.45 -10.48
CA LEU A 78 -12.02 11.47 -11.54
C LEU A 78 -12.13 10.03 -11.04
N LEU A 79 -11.58 9.74 -9.84
CA LEU A 79 -11.63 8.40 -9.25
C LEU A 79 -13.06 7.96 -8.91
N ASN A 80 -13.90 8.88 -8.43
CA ASN A 80 -15.30 8.60 -8.10
C ASN A 80 -16.21 8.44 -9.34
N ARG A 81 -15.66 8.64 -10.54
CA ARG A 81 -16.37 8.52 -11.81
C ARG A 81 -16.32 7.11 -12.43
N PHE A 82 -15.50 6.23 -11.85
CA PHE A 82 -15.33 4.82 -12.21
C PHE A 82 -15.73 3.91 -11.05
#